data_AF-A0A496SHZ7-F1
#
_entry.id   AF-A0A496SHZ7-F1
#
_cell.length_a   1.000
_cell.length_b   1.000
_cell.length_c   1.000
_cell.angle_alpha   90.00
_cell.angle_beta   90.00
_cell.angle_gamma   90.00
#
_symmetry.space_group_name_H-M   'P 1'
#
loop_
_entity.id
_entity.type
_entity.pdbx_description
1 polymer ?
#
loop_
_entity_poly.entity_id
_entity_poly.type
_entity_poly.pdbx_seq_one_letter_code
_entity_poly.pdbx_strand_id
1 'polypeptide(L)'
;MINPFEAFKEYKYRKRALPLDDIVASKTMVVNKLMEGYQHLLDEEVKELVWLARENTIMRAYALAEEWTRGIDYDVEDIEEFCFELDRIRKAPYRIAGPGGLYLSALCNNVKDEEVVLRIGDMEGRIHLLGYRLPKGKRLIVEGDLGDFAGIGLEGGELIVRGKVGNATG
;
A
#
# COMPACT_ATOMS: atom_id res chain seq x y z
N MET A 1 29.21 53.79 2.04
CA MET A 1 28.45 52.59 2.43
C MET A 1 29.06 51.42 1.67
N ILE A 2 29.68 50.45 2.36
CA ILE A 2 30.30 49.28 1.71
C ILE A 2 29.17 48.35 1.27
N ASN A 3 29.22 47.86 0.02
CA ASN A 3 28.21 46.96 -0.51
C ASN A 3 28.27 45.61 0.24
N PRO A 4 27.24 45.23 1.00
CA PRO A 4 27.25 44.00 1.80
C PRO A 4 27.25 42.72 0.94
N PHE A 5 27.00 42.83 -0.36
CA PHE A 5 27.02 41.71 -1.30
C PHE A 5 28.39 41.47 -1.96
N GLU A 6 29.38 42.33 -1.71
CA GLU A 6 30.76 42.13 -2.21
C GLU A 6 31.34 40.76 -1.80
N ALA A 7 31.06 40.32 -0.57
CA ALA A 7 31.52 39.04 -0.03
C ALA A 7 30.97 37.80 -0.78
N PHE A 8 29.91 37.95 -1.57
CA PHE A 8 29.30 36.87 -2.33
C PHE A 8 29.80 36.77 -3.78
N LYS A 9 30.59 37.73 -4.26
CA LYS A 9 31.19 37.66 -5.61
C LYS A 9 32.16 36.49 -5.76
N GLU A 10 32.82 36.11 -4.66
CA GLU A 10 33.73 34.96 -4.62
C GLU A 10 33.03 33.64 -4.27
N TYR A 11 31.73 33.69 -3.96
CA TYR A 11 30.97 32.49 -3.60
C TYR A 11 30.75 31.60 -4.83
N LYS A 12 31.62 30.60 -4.99
CA LYS A 12 31.44 29.53 -5.97
C LYS A 12 30.35 28.59 -5.50
N TYR A 13 29.12 28.81 -5.97
CA TYR A 13 28.01 27.88 -5.79
C TYR A 13 28.41 26.50 -6.32
N ARG A 14 28.60 25.53 -5.42
CA ARG A 14 28.72 24.12 -5.80
C ARG A 14 27.31 23.61 -6.07
N LYS A 15 26.93 23.55 -7.35
CA LYS A 15 25.71 22.88 -7.79
C LYS A 15 25.82 21.40 -7.41
N ARG A 16 25.25 21.02 -6.27
CA ARG A 16 25.03 19.60 -5.95
C ARG A 16 24.03 19.10 -6.99
N ALA A 17 24.45 18.19 -7.86
CA ALA A 17 23.52 17.45 -8.69
C ALA A 17 22.64 16.65 -7.73
N LEU A 18 21.36 16.99 -7.68
CA LEU A 18 20.38 16.14 -7.00
C LEU A 18 20.27 14.88 -7.85
N PRO A 19 20.53 13.68 -7.30
CA PRO A 19 20.45 12.42 -8.05
C PRO A 19 18.99 12.00 -8.20
N LEU A 20 18.19 12.88 -8.82
CA LEU A 20 16.74 12.70 -8.99
C LEU A 20 16.43 11.41 -9.75
N ASP A 21 17.19 11.14 -10.82
CA ASP A 21 17.01 9.94 -11.63
C ASP A 21 17.28 8.65 -10.82
N ASP A 22 18.30 8.66 -9.95
CA ASP A 22 18.62 7.51 -9.09
C ASP A 22 17.55 7.29 -8.01
N ILE A 23 17.01 8.37 -7.44
CA ILE A 23 15.93 8.32 -6.45
C ILE A 23 14.66 7.75 -7.08
N VAL A 24 14.28 8.26 -8.26
CA VAL A 24 13.10 7.79 -9.00
C VAL A 24 13.27 6.31 -9.36
N ALA A 25 14.42 5.92 -9.89
CA ALA A 25 14.70 4.52 -10.24
C ALA A 25 14.60 3.59 -9.02
N SER A 26 15.11 4.02 -7.86
CA SER A 26 15.01 3.27 -6.61
C SER A 26 13.56 3.09 -6.17
N LYS A 27 12.77 4.16 -6.17
CA LYS A 27 11.34 4.14 -5.80
C LYS A 27 10.54 3.23 -6.74
N THR A 28 10.75 3.37 -8.06
CA THR A 28 10.12 2.50 -9.06
C THR A 28 10.49 1.02 -8.85
N MET A 29 11.73 0.72 -8.46
CA MET A 29 12.15 -0.65 -8.17
C MET A 29 11.41 -1.24 -6.95
N VAL A 30 11.19 -0.45 -5.89
CA VAL A 30 10.45 -0.89 -4.71
C VAL A 30 9.01 -1.22 -5.09
N VAL A 31 8.32 -0.30 -5.76
CA VAL A 31 6.93 -0.50 -6.19
C VAL A 31 6.80 -1.70 -7.12
N ASN A 32 7.72 -1.90 -8.06
CA ASN A 32 7.72 -3.09 -8.93
C ASN A 32 7.80 -4.39 -8.12
N LYS A 33 8.64 -4.46 -7.07
CA LYS A 33 8.71 -5.63 -6.18
C LYS A 33 7.42 -5.85 -5.39
N LEU A 34 6.77 -4.77 -4.98
CA LEU A 34 5.45 -4.85 -4.34
C LEU A 34 4.41 -5.43 -5.32
N MET A 35 4.43 -4.99 -6.57
CA MET A 35 3.55 -5.50 -7.63
C MET A 35 3.83 -6.97 -7.98
N GLU A 36 5.10 -7.38 -8.03
CA GLU A 36 5.50 -8.78 -8.23
C GLU A 36 4.92 -9.70 -7.16
N GLY A 37 4.95 -9.27 -5.88
CA GLY A 37 4.34 -10.04 -4.79
C GLY A 37 2.84 -10.14 -4.88
N TYR A 38 2.18 -9.05 -5.28
CA TYR A 38 0.75 -9.09 -5.52
C TYR A 38 0.39 -10.02 -6.70
N GLN A 39 1.19 -10.00 -7.78
CA GLN A 39 1.01 -10.93 -8.90
C GLN A 39 1.20 -12.38 -8.47
N HIS A 40 2.21 -12.67 -7.64
CA HIS A 40 2.43 -14.01 -7.09
C HIS A 40 1.22 -14.47 -6.26
N LEU A 41 0.65 -13.59 -5.44
CA LEU A 41 -0.55 -13.88 -4.68
C LEU A 41 -1.74 -14.23 -5.60
N LEU A 42 -1.95 -13.44 -6.67
CA LEU A 42 -2.98 -13.72 -7.68
C LEU A 42 -2.75 -15.06 -8.40
N ASP A 43 -1.51 -15.39 -8.74
CA ASP A 43 -1.19 -16.66 -9.41
C ASP A 43 -1.49 -17.86 -8.52
N GLU A 44 -1.22 -17.75 -7.21
CA GLU A 44 -1.62 -18.76 -6.22
C GLU A 44 -3.14 -18.85 -6.08
N GLU A 45 -3.88 -17.73 -6.21
CA GLU A 45 -5.34 -17.77 -6.24
C GLU A 45 -5.89 -18.55 -7.43
N VAL A 46 -5.34 -18.30 -8.61
CA VAL A 46 -5.80 -18.93 -9.87
C VAL A 46 -5.51 -20.43 -9.88
N LYS A 47 -4.40 -20.87 -9.25
CA LYS A 47 -4.09 -22.30 -9.10
C LYS A 47 -5.07 -23.00 -8.17
N GLU A 48 -5.50 -22.34 -7.09
CA GLU A 48 -6.52 -22.86 -6.17
C GLU A 48 -7.92 -22.35 -6.55
N LEU A 49 -8.43 -22.72 -7.75
CA LEU A 49 -9.76 -22.43 -8.35
C LEU A 49 -11.03 -22.59 -7.45
N VAL A 50 -10.87 -22.82 -6.15
CA VAL A 50 -11.90 -23.05 -5.15
C VAL A 50 -11.68 -22.13 -3.92
N TRP A 51 -11.46 -20.83 -4.15
CA TRP A 51 -11.39 -19.81 -3.09
C TRP A 51 -12.61 -19.83 -2.15
N LEU A 52 -13.77 -20.26 -2.68
CA LEU A 52 -15.05 -20.30 -1.97
C LEU A 52 -15.33 -21.60 -1.18
N ALA A 53 -14.49 -22.65 -1.25
CA ALA A 53 -14.81 -23.94 -0.59
C ALA A 53 -13.82 -24.42 0.47
N ARG A 54 -12.87 -23.59 0.93
CA ARG A 54 -12.01 -23.91 2.08
C ARG A 54 -12.13 -22.83 3.15
N GLU A 55 -12.32 -23.24 4.40
CA GLU A 55 -12.57 -22.34 5.55
C GLU A 55 -11.41 -21.38 5.88
N ASN A 56 -10.22 -21.54 5.29
CA ASN A 56 -8.99 -20.80 5.66
C ASN A 56 -8.34 -19.96 4.55
N THR A 57 -9.07 -19.62 3.48
CA THR A 57 -8.50 -18.93 2.31
C THR A 57 -7.94 -17.53 2.65
N ILE A 58 -8.67 -16.75 3.47
CA ILE A 58 -8.25 -15.41 3.92
C ILE A 58 -6.93 -15.49 4.70
N MET A 59 -6.83 -16.43 5.65
CA MET A 59 -5.62 -16.59 6.47
C MET A 59 -4.40 -16.94 5.61
N ARG A 60 -4.56 -17.82 4.63
CA ARG A 60 -3.48 -18.23 3.73
C ARG A 60 -3.00 -17.08 2.85
N ALA A 61 -3.94 -16.37 2.22
CA ALA A 61 -3.60 -15.25 1.35
C ALA A 61 -2.92 -14.12 2.11
N TYR A 62 -3.38 -13.83 3.33
CA TYR A 62 -2.69 -12.88 4.19
C TYR A 62 -1.31 -13.38 4.61
N ALA A 63 -1.14 -14.66 4.96
CA ALA A 63 0.18 -15.19 5.31
C ALA A 63 1.18 -15.09 4.16
N LEU A 64 0.75 -15.35 2.92
CA LEU A 64 1.58 -15.17 1.72
C LEU A 64 1.92 -13.69 1.49
N ALA A 65 0.96 -12.79 1.65
CA ALA A 65 1.20 -11.36 1.57
C ALA A 65 2.20 -10.88 2.65
N GLU A 66 2.05 -11.37 3.88
CA GLU A 66 2.94 -11.04 5.00
C GLU A 66 4.37 -11.56 4.75
N GLU A 67 4.52 -12.78 4.23
CA GLU A 67 5.81 -13.37 3.88
C GLU A 67 6.53 -12.53 2.82
N TRP A 68 5.82 -12.12 1.77
CA TRP A 68 6.41 -11.33 0.68
C TRP A 68 6.82 -9.93 1.14
N THR A 69 5.92 -9.26 1.85
CA THR A 69 6.12 -7.85 2.25
C THR A 69 7.23 -7.70 3.29
N ARG A 70 7.50 -8.71 4.12
CA ARG A 70 8.58 -8.67 5.12
C ARG A 70 9.99 -8.53 4.53
N GLY A 71 10.18 -8.94 3.26
CA GLY A 71 11.48 -8.90 2.59
C GLY A 71 11.83 -7.57 1.92
N ILE A 72 10.95 -6.57 1.99
CA ILE A 72 11.05 -5.33 1.21
C ILE A 72 11.11 -4.14 2.18
N ASP A 73 12.08 -3.24 1.97
CA ASP A 73 12.13 -1.96 2.67
C ASP A 73 11.36 -0.93 1.83
N TYR A 74 10.18 -0.55 2.32
CA TYR A 74 9.27 0.40 1.69
C TYR A 74 8.69 1.34 2.75
N ASP A 75 8.21 2.50 2.31
CA ASP A 75 7.52 3.48 3.13
C ASP A 75 6.06 3.69 2.68
N VAL A 76 5.36 4.63 3.32
CA VAL A 76 3.96 4.94 3.02
C VAL A 76 3.77 5.47 1.60
N GLU A 77 4.73 6.21 1.05
CA GLU A 77 4.65 6.74 -0.33
C GLU A 77 4.67 5.60 -1.35
N ASP A 78 5.47 4.56 -1.08
CA ASP A 78 5.50 3.36 -1.93
C ASP A 78 4.16 2.59 -1.90
N ILE A 79 3.45 2.61 -0.75
CA ILE A 79 2.11 2.02 -0.62
C ILE A 79 1.08 2.85 -1.40
N GLU A 80 1.16 4.17 -1.37
CA GLU A 80 0.29 5.05 -2.15
C GLU A 80 0.49 4.82 -3.67
N GLU A 81 1.74 4.72 -4.13
CA GLU A 81 2.04 4.41 -5.53
C GLU A 81 1.55 3.00 -5.91
N PHE A 82 1.70 2.01 -5.02
CA PHE A 82 1.10 0.69 -5.20
C PHE A 82 -0.43 0.75 -5.33
N CYS A 83 -1.12 1.60 -4.56
CA CYS A 83 -2.57 1.78 -4.67
C CYS A 83 -2.97 2.30 -6.06
N PHE A 84 -2.20 3.26 -6.60
CA PHE A 84 -2.41 3.78 -7.96
C PHE A 84 -2.24 2.69 -9.02
N GLU A 85 -1.18 1.88 -8.91
CA GLU A 85 -0.94 0.76 -9.79
C GLU A 85 -2.01 -0.34 -9.69
N LEU A 86 -2.48 -0.61 -8.48
CA LEU A 86 -3.58 -1.54 -8.22
C LEU A 86 -4.89 -1.09 -8.89
N ASP A 87 -5.23 0.20 -8.81
CA ASP A 87 -6.39 0.78 -9.50
C ASP A 87 -6.30 0.60 -11.01
N ARG A 88 -5.12 0.86 -11.59
CA ARG A 88 -4.85 0.65 -13.02
C ARG A 88 -5.04 -0.82 -13.44
N ILE A 89 -4.58 -1.76 -12.61
CA ILE A 89 -4.76 -3.21 -12.85
C ILE A 89 -6.24 -3.60 -12.78
N ARG A 90 -7.00 -3.05 -11.84
CA ARG A 90 -8.43 -3.35 -11.66
C ARG A 90 -9.31 -2.85 -12.80
N LYS A 91 -8.93 -1.72 -13.41
CA LYS A 91 -9.59 -1.18 -14.61
C LYS A 91 -9.43 -2.07 -15.86
N ALA A 92 -8.54 -3.07 -15.83
CA ALA A 92 -8.39 -4.00 -16.94
C ALA A 92 -9.56 -5.02 -17.01
N PRO A 93 -10.03 -5.39 -18.21
CA PRO A 93 -11.17 -6.29 -18.37
C PRO A 93 -10.89 -7.69 -17.79
N TYR A 94 -11.91 -8.28 -17.14
CA TYR A 94 -11.96 -9.65 -16.58
C TYR A 94 -11.21 -9.95 -15.27
N ARG A 95 -10.84 -8.98 -14.43
CA ARG A 95 -10.17 -9.29 -13.16
C ARG A 95 -11.12 -9.48 -11.98
N ILE A 96 -10.95 -10.62 -11.34
CA ILE A 96 -11.51 -11.05 -10.05
C ILE A 96 -11.24 -9.95 -9.01
N ALA A 97 -12.22 -9.68 -8.14
CA ALA A 97 -12.01 -8.89 -6.93
C ALA A 97 -11.02 -9.66 -6.03
N GLY A 98 -9.74 -9.52 -6.33
CA GLY A 98 -8.67 -10.31 -5.75
C GLY A 98 -8.37 -9.94 -4.29
N PRO A 99 -7.30 -10.48 -3.73
CA PRO A 99 -6.91 -10.36 -2.33
C PRO A 99 -6.24 -9.00 -2.05
N GLY A 100 -6.52 -7.98 -2.86
CA GLY A 100 -5.84 -6.68 -2.83
C GLY A 100 -5.94 -6.00 -1.47
N GLY A 101 -7.07 -6.10 -0.77
CA GLY A 101 -7.17 -5.56 0.58
C GLY A 101 -6.40 -6.36 1.63
N LEU A 102 -6.21 -7.67 1.47
CA LEU A 102 -5.34 -8.46 2.34
C LEU A 102 -3.87 -8.11 2.11
N TYR A 103 -3.47 -7.93 0.85
CA TYR A 103 -2.13 -7.50 0.50
C TYR A 103 -1.82 -6.09 1.01
N LEU A 104 -2.75 -5.14 0.82
CA LEU A 104 -2.66 -3.79 1.39
C LEU A 104 -2.64 -3.81 2.93
N SER A 105 -3.40 -4.70 3.57
CA SER A 105 -3.34 -4.87 5.02
C SER A 105 -1.95 -5.31 5.46
N ALA A 106 -1.35 -6.29 4.79
CA ALA A 106 0.02 -6.73 5.09
C ALA A 106 1.04 -5.59 4.92
N LEU A 107 0.91 -4.78 3.86
CA LEU A 107 1.74 -3.60 3.65
C LEU A 107 1.62 -2.59 4.80
N CYS A 108 0.39 -2.20 5.14
CA CYS A 108 0.13 -1.23 6.21
C CYS A 108 0.57 -1.74 7.59
N ASN A 109 0.49 -3.05 7.82
CA ASN A 109 0.88 -3.65 9.09
C ASN A 109 2.41 -3.71 9.25
N ASN A 110 3.14 -3.89 8.15
CA ASN A 110 4.60 -4.11 8.15
C ASN A 110 5.43 -2.85 7.86
N VAL A 111 4.84 -1.78 7.32
CA VAL A 111 5.54 -0.50 7.16
C VAL A 111 5.99 0.04 8.52
N LYS A 112 7.07 0.82 8.57
CA LYS A 112 7.64 1.32 9.83
C LYS A 112 6.71 2.28 10.56
N ASP A 113 5.97 3.08 9.80
CA ASP A 113 5.09 4.14 10.31
C ASP A 113 3.93 3.60 11.15
N GLU A 114 3.73 4.18 12.34
CA GLU A 114 2.62 3.82 13.23
C GLU A 114 1.28 4.31 12.68
N GLU A 115 1.27 5.42 11.95
CA GLU A 115 0.11 5.98 11.29
C GLU A 115 0.28 5.93 9.77
N VAL A 116 -0.67 5.32 9.08
CA VAL A 116 -0.72 5.22 7.63
C VAL A 116 -1.98 5.91 7.14
N VAL A 117 -1.84 6.82 6.18
CA VAL A 117 -2.97 7.50 5.54
C VAL A 117 -3.03 7.06 4.08
N LEU A 118 -4.14 6.44 3.69
CA LEU A 118 -4.38 6.01 2.31
C LEU A 118 -5.42 6.91 1.66
N ARG A 119 -5.03 7.60 0.59
CA ARG A 119 -5.91 8.46 -0.21
C ARG A 119 -6.38 7.72 -1.45
N ILE A 120 -7.49 7.01 -1.31
CA ILE A 120 -8.03 6.10 -2.35
C ILE A 120 -9.37 6.58 -2.92
N GLY A 121 -9.79 7.82 -2.64
CA GLY A 121 -11.09 8.36 -3.03
C GLY A 121 -11.33 8.41 -4.55
N ASP A 122 -10.27 8.51 -5.35
CA ASP A 122 -10.34 8.53 -6.82
C ASP A 122 -10.26 7.14 -7.46
N MET A 123 -10.08 6.07 -6.66
CA MET A 123 -9.96 4.71 -7.18
C MET A 123 -11.34 4.14 -7.56
N GLU A 124 -11.39 3.40 -8.68
CA GLU A 124 -12.62 2.76 -9.13
C GLU A 124 -12.80 1.38 -8.48
N GLY A 125 -13.96 1.21 -7.84
CA GLY A 125 -14.35 -0.02 -7.16
C GLY A 125 -13.88 -0.10 -5.72
N ARG A 126 -14.46 -1.05 -4.98
CA ARG A 126 -14.26 -1.15 -3.52
C ARG A 126 -13.12 -2.10 -3.17
N ILE A 127 -12.35 -1.75 -2.14
CA ILE A 127 -11.30 -2.59 -1.56
C ILE A 127 -11.91 -3.39 -0.39
N HIS A 128 -12.13 -4.68 -0.59
CA HIS A 128 -12.63 -5.59 0.45
C HIS A 128 -11.49 -6.02 1.38
N LEU A 129 -11.77 -6.39 2.63
CA LEU A 129 -10.80 -6.98 3.58
C LEU A 129 -9.63 -6.07 4.02
N LEU A 130 -9.69 -4.75 3.76
CA LEU A 130 -8.64 -3.83 4.21
C LEU A 130 -8.69 -3.65 5.75
N GLY A 131 -7.53 -3.64 6.39
CA GLY A 131 -7.38 -3.56 7.84
C GLY A 131 -7.37 -4.92 8.54
N TYR A 132 -7.24 -6.01 7.78
CA TYR A 132 -7.13 -7.36 8.34
C TYR A 132 -5.92 -7.47 9.26
N ARG A 133 -6.12 -7.99 10.49
CA ARG A 133 -5.08 -8.17 11.51
C ARG A 133 -4.26 -6.91 11.84
N LEU A 134 -4.87 -5.72 11.71
CA LEU A 134 -4.21 -4.47 12.06
C LEU A 134 -3.73 -4.52 13.53
N PRO A 135 -2.42 -4.46 13.80
CA PRO A 135 -1.88 -4.73 15.12
C PRO A 135 -1.99 -3.53 16.04
N LYS A 136 -1.97 -3.78 17.35
CA LYS A 136 -1.93 -2.74 18.36
C LYS A 136 -0.79 -1.74 18.11
N GLY A 137 -1.12 -0.45 18.20
CA GLY A 137 -0.20 0.66 17.95
C GLY A 137 -0.13 1.10 16.49
N LYS A 138 -0.80 0.39 15.57
CA LYS A 138 -1.02 0.87 14.20
C LYS A 138 -2.34 1.61 14.07
N ARG A 139 -2.33 2.70 13.31
CA ARG A 139 -3.48 3.51 12.97
C ARG A 139 -3.55 3.67 11.45
N LEU A 140 -4.59 3.10 10.84
CA LEU A 140 -4.82 3.17 9.39
C LEU A 140 -6.00 4.11 9.12
N ILE A 141 -5.74 5.23 8.45
CA ILE A 141 -6.75 6.20 8.02
C ILE A 141 -6.96 6.04 6.53
N VAL A 142 -8.21 5.83 6.12
CA VAL A 142 -8.59 5.68 4.72
C VAL A 142 -9.46 6.84 4.30
N GLU A 143 -9.02 7.60 3.31
CA GLU A 143 -9.79 8.65 2.63
C GLU A 143 -10.34 8.07 1.33
N GLY A 144 -11.55 7.52 1.38
CA GLY A 144 -12.22 6.86 0.27
C GLY A 144 -13.18 5.75 0.72
N ASP A 145 -13.80 5.07 -0.24
CA ASP A 145 -14.78 4.02 0.01
C ASP A 145 -14.12 2.63 0.09
N LEU A 146 -14.53 1.82 1.06
CA LEU A 146 -14.12 0.42 1.21
C LEU A 146 -15.26 -0.56 0.92
N GLY A 147 -14.85 -1.81 0.69
CA GLY A 147 -15.74 -2.93 0.43
C GLY A 147 -16.20 -3.62 1.69
N ASP A 148 -16.65 -4.85 1.51
CA ASP A 148 -17.04 -5.74 2.60
C ASP A 148 -15.82 -6.19 3.43
N PHE A 149 -16.07 -6.55 4.68
CA PHE A 149 -15.09 -7.11 5.62
C PHE A 149 -13.94 -6.17 5.98
N ALA A 150 -14.15 -4.86 5.88
CA ALA A 150 -13.18 -3.87 6.35
C ALA A 150 -12.95 -4.03 7.85
N GLY A 151 -11.68 -4.09 8.27
CA GLY A 151 -11.30 -4.26 9.66
C GLY A 151 -11.60 -5.64 10.26
N ILE A 152 -11.86 -6.67 9.46
CA ILE A 152 -12.10 -8.01 10.04
C ILE A 152 -10.85 -8.51 10.77
N GLY A 153 -11.03 -8.97 12.00
CA GLY A 153 -9.96 -9.57 12.80
C GLY A 153 -8.86 -8.59 13.23
N LEU A 154 -9.20 -7.35 13.62
CA LEU A 154 -8.25 -6.41 14.25
C LEU A 154 -7.53 -7.06 15.43
N GLU A 155 -6.24 -6.76 15.57
CA GLU A 155 -5.38 -7.22 16.68
C GLU A 155 -5.04 -6.06 17.65
N GLY A 156 -5.96 -5.10 17.76
CA GLY A 156 -5.87 -3.95 18.67
C GLY A 156 -5.43 -2.63 18.02
N GLY A 157 -5.26 -2.59 16.70
CA GLY A 157 -5.04 -1.35 15.95
C GLY A 157 -6.33 -0.58 15.65
N GLU A 158 -6.18 0.62 15.10
CA GLU A 158 -7.28 1.54 14.78
C GLU A 158 -7.46 1.72 13.27
N LEU A 159 -8.60 1.28 12.73
CA LEU A 159 -9.00 1.56 11.35
C LEU A 159 -10.04 2.69 11.32
N ILE A 160 -9.75 3.76 10.59
CA ILE A 160 -10.62 4.94 10.46
C ILE A 160 -10.92 5.17 8.99
N VAL A 161 -12.19 5.03 8.60
CA VAL A 161 -12.61 5.20 7.20
C VAL A 161 -13.41 6.49 7.06
N ARG A 162 -12.89 7.41 6.24
CA ARG A 162 -13.54 8.66 5.83
C ARG A 162 -14.24 8.45 4.49
N GLY A 163 -15.22 7.57 4.49
CA GLY A 163 -16.00 7.18 3.31
C GLY A 163 -17.06 6.13 3.67
N LYS A 164 -17.58 5.43 2.67
CA LYS A 164 -18.53 4.34 2.85
C LYS A 164 -17.80 3.01 3.04
N VAL A 165 -18.36 2.15 3.86
CA VAL A 165 -17.89 0.76 4.04
C VAL A 165 -18.98 -0.22 3.61
N GLY A 166 -18.58 -1.43 3.21
CA GLY A 166 -19.49 -2.51 2.88
C GLY A 166 -20.01 -3.27 4.11
N ASN A 167 -20.45 -4.50 3.88
CA ASN A 167 -21.00 -5.38 4.90
C ASN A 167 -19.91 -5.96 5.81
N ALA A 168 -20.32 -6.45 6.99
CA ALA A 168 -19.44 -7.17 7.94
C ALA A 168 -18.16 -6.41 8.31
N THR A 169 -18.29 -5.09 8.55
CA THR A 169 -17.18 -4.25 9.05
C THR A 169 -17.00 -4.43 10.56
N GLY A 170 -15.75 -4.47 11.02
CA GLY A 170 -15.36 -4.69 12.43
C GLY A 170 -14.96 -6.13 12.71
#